data_AF-A0A1Z4VA96-F1
#
_entry.id   AF-A0A1Z4VA96-F1
#
_cell.length_a   1.000
_cell.length_b   1.000
_cell.length_c   1.000
_cell.angle_alpha   90.00
_cell.angle_beta   90.00
_cell.angle_gamma   90.00
#
_symmetry.space_group_name_H-M   'P 1'
#
loop_
_entity.id
_entity.type
_entity.pdbx_description
1 polymer ?
#
loop_
_entity_poly.entity_id
_entity_poly.type
_entity_poly.pdbx_seq_one_letter_code
_entity_poly.pdbx_strand_id
1 'polypeptide(L)'
;MQRLLQREGFVHVFNDEATMLRVAQAIIENGEFTGIIRNNERYGLYFASAIGYRIDINGSQIPLHYGEIKVTGDKYHVIPRTRPSQ
;
A
#
# COMPACT_ATOMS: atom_id res chain seq x y z
N MET A 1 14.76 7.03 -3.04
CA MET A 1 13.85 6.76 -4.18
C MET A 1 14.56 6.15 -5.39
N GLN A 2 15.57 6.82 -5.99
CA GLN A 2 16.28 6.29 -7.18
C GLN A 2 16.79 4.86 -7.03
N ARG A 3 17.41 4.51 -5.89
CA ARG A 3 17.89 3.14 -5.65
C ARG A 3 16.78 2.07 -5.65
N LEU A 4 15.57 2.40 -5.20
CA LEU A 4 14.44 1.46 -5.16
C LEU A 4 13.84 1.29 -6.56
N LEU A 5 13.64 2.41 -7.28
CA LEU A 5 13.20 2.42 -8.69
C LEU A 5 14.16 1.63 -9.58
N GLN A 6 15.47 1.77 -9.39
CA GLN A 6 16.48 1.04 -10.16
C GLN A 6 16.50 -0.46 -9.87
N ARG A 7 16.13 -0.89 -8.66
CA ARG A 7 16.16 -2.31 -8.27
C ARG A 7 14.87 -3.05 -8.60
N GLU A 8 13.73 -2.43 -8.29
CA GLU A 8 12.40 -3.07 -8.40
C GLU A 8 11.68 -2.66 -9.70
N GLY A 9 12.16 -1.64 -10.41
CA GLY A 9 11.54 -1.08 -11.61
C GLY A 9 10.36 -0.16 -11.34
N PHE A 10 9.86 -0.11 -10.10
CA PHE A 10 8.73 0.73 -9.70
C PHE A 10 8.72 1.05 -8.20
N VAL A 11 7.87 1.99 -7.81
CA VAL A 11 7.59 2.37 -6.41
C VAL A 11 6.11 2.67 -6.21
N HIS A 12 5.57 2.33 -5.05
CA HIS A 12 4.24 2.75 -4.63
C HIS A 12 4.35 3.96 -3.72
N VAL A 13 3.51 4.97 -3.96
CA VAL A 13 3.51 6.23 -3.21
C VAL A 13 2.07 6.61 -2.91
N PHE A 14 1.79 7.09 -1.69
CA PHE A 14 0.51 7.74 -1.38
C PHE A 14 0.47 9.13 -2.01
N ASN A 15 -0.74 9.68 -2.21
CA ASN A 15 -0.87 11.05 -2.72
C ASN A 15 -0.22 12.06 -1.76
N ASP A 16 -0.40 11.85 -0.46
CA ASP A 16 0.13 12.66 0.62
C ASP A 16 0.07 11.90 1.96
N GLU A 17 0.66 12.49 3.00
CA GLU A 17 0.69 11.91 4.35
C GLU A 17 -0.72 11.80 4.97
N ALA A 18 -1.59 12.80 4.75
CA ALA A 18 -2.96 12.78 5.27
C ALA A 18 -3.76 11.60 4.71
N THR A 19 -3.57 11.28 3.43
CA THR A 19 -4.15 10.12 2.76
C THR A 19 -3.63 8.83 3.35
N MET A 20 -2.32 8.72 3.59
CA MET A 20 -1.72 7.55 4.25
C MET A 20 -2.35 7.31 5.63
N LEU A 21 -2.46 8.36 6.46
CA LEU A 21 -3.02 8.27 7.81
C LEU A 21 -4.50 7.88 7.78
N ARG A 22 -5.30 8.48 6.87
CA ARG A 22 -6.72 8.13 6.69
C ARG A 22 -6.89 6.68 6.25
N VAL A 23 -6.05 6.20 5.34
CA VAL A 23 -6.06 4.79 4.89
C VAL A 23 -5.70 3.86 6.05
N ALA A 24 -4.67 4.21 6.84
CA ALA A 24 -4.28 3.45 8.02
C ALA A 24 -5.46 3.27 8.99
N GLN A 25 -6.08 4.39 9.36
CA GLN A 25 -7.21 4.40 10.29
C GLN A 25 -8.38 3.56 9.77
N ALA A 26 -8.74 3.73 8.49
CA ALA A 26 -9.84 2.97 7.89
C ALA A 26 -9.60 1.45 7.91
N ILE A 27 -8.36 1.00 7.65
CA ILE A 27 -8.01 -0.43 7.69
C ILE A 27 -7.95 -0.94 9.14
N ILE A 28 -7.49 -0.14 10.10
CA ILE A 28 -7.52 -0.52 11.52
C ILE A 28 -8.96 -0.73 12.01
N GLU A 29 -9.88 0.13 11.58
CA GLU A 29 -11.28 0.08 12.01
C GLU A 29 -12.10 -0.99 11.28
N ASN A 30 -11.89 -1.14 9.96
CA ASN A 30 -12.79 -1.90 9.09
C ASN A 30 -12.06 -2.87 8.16
N GLY A 31 -10.74 -3.02 8.28
CA GLY A 31 -9.92 -3.80 7.36
C GLY A 31 -10.22 -5.29 7.40
N GLU A 32 -10.26 -5.90 6.21
CA GLU A 32 -10.46 -7.33 6.07
C GLU A 32 -9.11 -8.05 6.16
N PHE A 33 -9.05 -9.14 6.92
CA PHE A 33 -7.88 -10.02 6.91
C PHE A 33 -7.74 -10.70 5.54
N THR A 34 -6.62 -10.46 4.86
CA THR A 34 -6.37 -10.98 3.51
C THR A 34 -5.30 -12.07 3.47
N GLY A 35 -4.85 -12.56 4.64
CA GLY A 35 -3.94 -13.70 4.75
C GLY A 35 -2.59 -13.37 5.40
N ILE A 36 -1.73 -14.40 5.47
CA ILE A 36 -0.37 -14.30 6.01
C ILE A 36 0.62 -14.46 4.86
N ILE A 37 1.45 -13.43 4.63
CA ILE A 37 2.46 -13.43 3.58
C ILE A 37 3.83 -13.20 4.20
N ARG A 38 4.70 -14.20 4.04
CA ARG A 38 6.05 -14.25 4.65
C ARG A 38 5.99 -13.99 6.16
N ASN A 39 5.15 -14.75 6.88
CA ASN A 39 4.94 -14.65 8.33
C ASN A 39 4.46 -13.28 8.84
N ASN A 40 3.81 -12.50 7.98
CA ASN A 40 3.24 -11.22 8.38
C ASN A 40 1.77 -11.22 7.94
N GLU A 41 0.87 -10.88 8.86
CA GLU A 41 -0.54 -10.71 8.55
C GLU A 41 -0.76 -9.54 7.59
N ARG A 42 -1.83 -9.64 6.80
CA ARG A 42 -2.28 -8.59 5.90
C ARG A 42 -3.72 -8.26 6.18
N TYR A 43 -4.00 -6.97 6.27
CA TYR A 43 -5.33 -6.42 6.31
C TYR A 43 -5.47 -5.40 5.18
N GLY A 44 -6.61 -5.28 4.55
CA GLY A 44 -6.76 -4.26 3.53
C GLY A 44 -8.18 -3.93 3.12
N LEU A 45 -8.28 -2.88 2.32
CA LEU A 45 -9.53 -2.28 1.86
C LEU A 45 -9.37 -1.65 0.49
N TYR A 46 -10.44 -1.70 -0.31
CA TYR A 46 -10.57 -0.90 -1.51
C TYR A 46 -11.17 0.48 -1.21
N PHE A 47 -10.66 1.49 -1.87
CA PHE A 47 -11.11 2.87 -1.79
C PHE A 47 -11.66 3.33 -3.14
N ALA A 48 -12.79 4.05 -3.11
CA ALA A 48 -13.44 4.56 -4.31
C ALA A 48 -12.55 5.55 -5.10
N SER A 49 -11.77 6.36 -4.39
CA SER A 49 -10.81 7.29 -4.99
C SER A 49 -9.39 6.75 -4.89
N ALA A 50 -8.54 7.10 -5.86
CA ALA A 50 -7.13 6.72 -5.83
C ALA A 50 -6.46 7.29 -4.57
N ILE A 51 -5.82 6.42 -3.80
CA ILE A 51 -5.13 6.76 -2.56
C ILE A 51 -3.63 7.01 -2.77
N GLY A 52 -3.15 6.68 -3.97
CA GLY A 52 -1.76 6.77 -4.34
C GLY A 52 -1.56 6.40 -5.80
N TYR A 53 -0.29 6.25 -6.17
CA TYR A 53 0.11 5.87 -7.51
C TYR A 53 1.36 5.00 -7.47
N ARG A 54 1.46 4.09 -8.43
CA ARG A 54 2.69 3.39 -8.76
C ARG A 54 3.44 4.20 -9.81
N ILE A 55 4.70 4.53 -9.55
CA ILE A 55 5.59 5.14 -10.54
C ILE A 55 6.50 4.05 -11.09
N ASP A 56 6.48 3.83 -12.40
CA ASP A 56 7.42 2.96 -13.09
C ASP A 56 8.69 3.72 -13.51
N ILE A 57 9.77 3.00 -13.82
CA ILE A 57 11.07 3.58 -14.21
C ILE A 57 11.02 4.51 -15.43
N ASN A 58 10.03 4.32 -16.31
CA ASN A 58 9.79 5.17 -17.47
C ASN A 58 8.96 6.43 -17.15
N GLY A 59 8.62 6.65 -15.88
CA GLY A 59 7.81 7.78 -15.41
C GLY A 59 6.31 7.60 -15.54
N SER A 60 5.83 6.48 -16.10
CA SER A 60 4.41 6.15 -16.14
C SER A 60 3.84 6.01 -14.73
N GLN A 61 2.57 6.42 -14.57
CA GLN A 61 1.86 6.33 -13.30
C GLN A 61 0.59 5.50 -13.42
N ILE A 62 0.38 4.61 -12.46
CA ILE A 62 -0.84 3.80 -12.34
C ILE A 62 -1.54 4.16 -11.03
N PRO A 63 -2.81 4.59 -11.04
CA PRO A 63 -3.54 4.90 -9.80
C PRO A 63 -3.73 3.64 -8.95
N LEU A 64 -3.60 3.81 -7.63
CA LEU A 64 -3.72 2.75 -6.63
C LEU A 64 -4.97 3.00 -5.79
N HIS A 65 -5.84 2.01 -5.74
CA HIS A 65 -7.12 2.07 -5.03
C HIS A 65 -7.18 1.11 -3.84
N TYR A 66 -6.18 0.25 -3.66
CA TYR A 66 -6.17 -0.72 -2.57
C TYR A 66 -5.16 -0.29 -1.50
N GLY A 67 -5.61 -0.15 -0.26
CA GLY A 67 -4.75 0.06 0.89
C GLY A 67 -4.50 -1.27 1.60
N GLU A 68 -3.26 -1.50 2.02
CA GLU A 68 -2.88 -2.70 2.75
C GLU A 68 -2.06 -2.34 3.99
N ILE A 69 -2.43 -2.91 5.14
CA ILE A 69 -1.59 -2.94 6.33
C ILE A 69 -0.88 -4.29 6.39
N LYS A 70 0.46 -4.22 6.47
CA LYS A 70 1.32 -5.34 6.86
C LYS A 70 1.65 -5.21 8.34
N VAL A 71 1.28 -6.20 9.15
CA VAL A 71 1.67 -6.28 10.57
C VAL A 71 2.98 -7.05 10.69
N THR A 72 3.95 -6.49 11.41
CA THR A 72 5.28 -7.06 11.67
C THR A 72 5.62 -6.89 13.15
N GLY A 73 5.40 -7.95 13.93
CA GLY A 73 5.58 -7.90 15.39
C GLY A 73 4.56 -6.94 16.02
N ASP A 74 5.08 -5.94 16.75
CA ASP A 74 4.32 -4.88 17.41
C ASP A 74 4.06 -3.64 16.51
N LYS A 75 4.49 -3.70 15.25
CA LYS A 75 4.44 -2.57 14.31
C LYS A 75 3.63 -2.91 13.08
N TYR A 76 3.24 -1.89 12.35
CA TYR A 76 2.59 -2.04 11.07
C TYR A 76 3.12 -1.07 10.02
N HIS A 77 2.95 -1.44 8.75
CA HIS A 77 3.26 -0.60 7.60
C HIS A 77 2.05 -0.52 6.68
N VAL A 78 1.67 0.70 6.30
CA VAL A 78 0.58 0.96 5.36
C VAL A 78 1.16 1.12 3.96
N ILE A 79 0.54 0.47 2.97
CA ILE A 79 1.07 0.38 1.61
C ILE A 79 -0.09 0.60 0.63
N PRO A 80 0.00 1.53 -0.34
CA PRO A 80 -0.95 1.58 -1.43
C PRO A 80 -0.55 0.54 -2.47
N ARG A 81 -1.52 -0.16 -3.04
CA ARG A 81 -1.32 -1.21 -4.06
C ARG A 81 -2.39 -1.17 -5.12
N THR A 82 -2.11 -1.88 -6.21
CA THR A 82 -3.09 -2.15 -7.27
C THR A 82 -4.12 -3.19 -6.83
N ARG A 83 -3.74 -4.13 -5.96
CA ARG A 83 -4.56 -5.24 -5.46
C ARG A 83 -3.94 -5.83 -4.17
N PRO A 84 -4.66 -6.70 -3.43
CA PRO A 84 -4.09 -7.44 -2.32
C PRO A 84 -2.80 -8.16 -2.68
N SER A 85 -1.86 -8.19 -1.74
CA SER A 85 -0.66 -9.02 -1.85
C SER A 85 -1.01 -10.49 -2.00
N GLN A 86 -0.13 -11.23 -2.67
CA GLN A 86 -0.14 -12.70 -2.78
C GLN A 86 1.22 -13.21 -2.32
#